data_AF-A0A4Q1U5T7-F1
#
_entry.id   AF-A0A4Q1U5T7-F1
#
_cell.length_a   1.000
_cell.length_b   1.000
_cell.length_c   1.000
_cell.angle_alpha   90.00
_cell.angle_beta   90.00
_cell.angle_gamma   90.00
#
_symmetry.space_group_name_H-M   'P 1'
#
loop_
_entity.id
_entity.type
_entity.pdbx_description
1 polymer ?
#
loop_
_entity_poly.entity_id
_entity_poly.type
_entity_poly.pdbx_seq_one_letter_code
_entity_poly.pdbx_strand_id
1 'polypeptide(L)'
;MGEKVNEEQEKLNRDDLNEISMQVILHAGNAREQLLNILDKLADPVFDQATIEADFNKAKKELNEAHSKQTAMIQKEAEGEFIPYSVLFVHSQDTLMTIQSELLMTEKMIKIVRSLRNG
;
A
#
# COMPACT_ATOMS: atom_id res chain seq x y z
N MET A 1 -44.91 3.05 19.31
CA MET A 1 -43.93 4.03 19.82
C MET A 1 -42.59 3.59 19.25
N GLY A 2 -42.19 4.16 18.12
CA GLY A 2 -40.93 3.82 17.46
C GLY A 2 -39.87 4.83 17.89
N GLU A 3 -38.94 4.40 18.73
CA GLU A 3 -37.69 5.13 18.94
C GLU A 3 -36.84 4.94 17.69
N LYS A 4 -36.79 5.96 16.84
CA LYS A 4 -35.68 6.10 15.90
C LYS A 4 -34.51 6.63 16.70
N VAL A 5 -33.62 5.73 17.12
CA VAL A 5 -32.29 6.09 17.61
C VAL A 5 -31.58 6.77 16.44
N ASN A 6 -31.42 8.08 16.53
CA ASN A 6 -30.60 8.84 15.61
C ASN A 6 -29.15 8.68 16.09
N GLU A 7 -28.49 7.62 15.61
CA GLU A 7 -27.06 7.46 15.80
C GLU A 7 -26.39 8.59 15.00
N GLU A 8 -25.87 9.60 15.70
CA GLU A 8 -24.99 10.60 15.10
C GLU A 8 -23.74 9.87 14.61
N GLN A 9 -23.73 9.46 13.34
CA GLN A 9 -22.52 8.99 12.68
C GLN A 9 -21.49 10.11 12.75
N GLU A 10 -20.41 9.85 13.49
CA GLU A 10 -19.30 10.77 13.64
C GLU A 10 -18.73 11.07 12.24
N LYS A 11 -18.91 12.31 11.77
CA LYS A 11 -18.48 12.70 10.43
C LYS A 11 -16.96 12.66 10.36
N LEU A 12 -16.43 11.94 9.37
CA LEU A 12 -15.02 11.89 9.07
C LEU A 12 -14.45 13.32 8.96
N ASN A 13 -13.44 13.62 9.76
CA ASN A 13 -12.81 14.94 9.83
C ASN A 13 -11.39 14.91 9.25
N ARG A 14 -10.71 16.06 9.30
CA ARG A 14 -9.35 16.19 8.75
C ARG A 14 -8.30 15.43 9.56
N ASP A 15 -8.45 15.32 10.87
CA ASP A 15 -7.50 14.62 11.72
C ASP A 15 -7.58 13.11 11.49
N ASP A 16 -8.79 12.56 11.30
CA ASP A 16 -9.00 11.16 10.90
C ASP A 16 -8.31 10.86 9.56
N LEU A 17 -8.48 11.75 8.57
CA LEU A 17 -7.81 11.63 7.28
C LEU A 17 -6.29 11.70 7.42
N ASN A 18 -5.77 12.58 8.28
CA ASN A 18 -4.34 12.67 8.50
C ASN A 18 -3.78 11.38 9.11
N GLU A 19 -4.48 10.79 10.08
CA GLU A 19 -4.07 9.52 10.68
C GLU A 19 -4.07 8.39 9.64
N ILE A 20 -5.15 8.25 8.87
CA ILE A 20 -5.24 7.26 7.78
C ILE A 20 -4.11 7.48 6.77
N SER A 21 -3.85 8.73 6.38
CA SER A 21 -2.78 9.08 5.44
C SER A 21 -1.41 8.68 5.97
N MET A 22 -1.13 8.93 7.25
CA MET A 22 0.13 8.56 7.89
C MET A 22 0.32 7.05 7.93
N GLN A 23 -0.74 6.29 8.24
CA GLN A 23 -0.70 4.83 8.22
C GLN A 23 -0.44 4.30 6.80
N VAL A 24 -1.10 4.87 5.78
CA VAL A 24 -0.86 4.52 4.37
C VAL A 24 0.60 4.81 3.98
N ILE A 25 1.12 5.98 4.32
CA ILE A 25 2.51 6.38 4.02
C ILE A 25 3.51 5.44 4.72
N LEU A 26 3.27 5.08 5.98
CA LEU A 26 4.14 4.19 6.75
C LEU A 26 4.24 2.81 6.10
N HIS A 27 3.11 2.16 5.84
CA HIS A 27 3.08 0.84 5.21
C HIS A 27 3.65 0.87 3.79
N ALA A 28 3.30 1.87 2.99
CA ALA A 28 3.85 2.02 1.65
C ALA A 28 5.38 2.23 1.69
N GLY A 29 5.88 3.05 2.62
CA GLY A 29 7.30 3.27 2.85
C GLY A 29 8.05 1.99 3.23
N ASN A 30 7.51 1.21 4.17
CA ASN A 30 8.07 -0.09 4.55
C ASN A 30 8.14 -1.05 3.35
N ALA A 31 7.10 -1.08 2.53
CA ALA A 31 7.08 -1.89 1.32
C ALA A 31 8.16 -1.44 0.34
N ARG A 32 8.30 -0.13 0.08
CA ARG A 32 9.32 0.42 -0.83
C ARG A 32 10.73 0.05 -0.37
N GLU A 33 11.03 0.18 0.93
CA GLU A 33 12.33 -0.22 1.47
C GLU A 33 12.63 -1.70 1.17
N GLN A 34 11.66 -2.58 1.40
CA GLN A 34 11.81 -4.01 1.12
C GLN A 34 11.99 -4.29 -0.38
N LEU A 35 11.26 -3.59 -1.25
CA LEU A 35 11.38 -3.73 -2.70
C LEU A 35 12.76 -3.31 -3.21
N LEU A 36 13.28 -2.17 -2.73
CA LEU A 36 14.63 -1.73 -3.08
C LEU A 36 15.69 -2.75 -2.64
N ASN A 37 15.58 -3.25 -1.41
CA ASN A 37 16.47 -4.32 -0.91
C ASN A 37 16.41 -5.60 -1.77
N ILE A 38 15.23 -5.96 -2.29
CA ILE A 38 15.08 -7.10 -3.21
C ILE A 38 15.80 -6.81 -4.54
N LEU A 39 15.61 -5.62 -5.11
CA LEU A 39 16.25 -5.24 -6.36
C LEU A 39 17.78 -5.23 -6.24
N ASP A 40 18.32 -4.75 -5.11
CA ASP A 40 19.75 -4.79 -4.82
C ASP A 40 20.26 -6.24 -4.74
N LYS A 41 19.57 -7.12 -4.00
CA LYS A 41 19.93 -8.55 -3.93
C LYS A 41 19.84 -9.26 -5.28
N LEU A 42 18.92 -8.86 -6.16
CA LEU A 42 18.81 -9.44 -7.51
C LEU A 42 19.99 -9.06 -8.41
N ALA A 43 20.68 -7.95 -8.11
CA ALA A 43 21.91 -7.56 -8.81
C ALA A 43 23.14 -8.37 -8.35
N ASP A 44 23.08 -9.02 -7.18
CA ASP A 44 24.15 -9.86 -6.69
C ASP A 44 24.28 -11.16 -7.50
N PRO A 45 25.51 -11.64 -7.80
CA PRO A 45 25.72 -12.92 -8.49
C PRO A 45 25.19 -14.12 -7.71
N VAL A 46 25.10 -13.98 -6.38
CA VAL A 46 24.70 -15.02 -5.45
C VAL A 46 23.60 -14.47 -4.54
N PHE A 47 22.36 -14.84 -4.83
CA PHE A 47 21.22 -14.58 -3.96
C PHE A 47 20.41 -15.87 -3.74
N ASP A 48 19.78 -15.95 -2.57
CA ASP A 48 18.85 -17.02 -2.24
C ASP A 48 17.44 -16.67 -2.71
N GLN A 49 16.88 -17.50 -3.58
CA GLN A 49 15.56 -17.29 -4.16
C GLN A 49 14.45 -17.35 -3.11
N ALA A 50 14.60 -18.20 -2.09
CA ALA A 50 13.59 -18.32 -1.03
C ALA A 50 13.52 -17.03 -0.19
N THR A 51 14.67 -16.43 0.10
CA THR A 51 14.76 -15.13 0.77
C THR A 51 14.12 -14.02 -0.07
N ILE A 52 14.38 -13.97 -1.39
CA ILE A 52 13.73 -13.00 -2.30
C ILE A 52 12.20 -13.14 -2.27
N GLU A 53 11.69 -14.37 -2.34
CA GLU A 53 10.25 -14.62 -2.30
C GLU A 53 9.63 -14.25 -0.94
N ALA A 54 10.33 -14.56 0.16
CA ALA A 54 9.89 -14.21 1.51
C ALA A 54 9.81 -12.68 1.69
N ASP A 55 10.85 -11.94 1.27
CA ASP A 55 10.87 -10.48 1.37
C ASP A 55 9.83 -9.84 0.44
N PHE A 56 9.64 -10.37 -0.77
CA PHE A 56 8.62 -9.88 -1.69
C PHE A 56 7.20 -10.05 -1.12
N ASN A 57 6.94 -11.18 -0.47
CA ASN A 57 5.65 -11.42 0.18
C ASN A 57 5.40 -10.49 1.38
N LYS A 58 6.44 -10.13 2.13
CA LYS A 58 6.33 -9.11 3.19
C LYS A 58 6.00 -7.74 2.60
N ALA A 59 6.67 -7.34 1.52
CA ALA A 59 6.41 -6.04 0.87
C ALA A 59 4.97 -5.97 0.34
N LYS A 60 4.51 -7.06 -0.26
CA LYS A 60 3.12 -7.21 -0.72
C LYS A 60 2.12 -7.11 0.43
N LYS A 61 2.43 -7.67 1.61
CA LYS A 61 1.57 -7.59 2.78
C LYS A 61 1.43 -6.15 3.28
N GLU A 62 2.54 -5.42 3.40
CA GLU A 62 2.53 -3.99 3.77
C GLU A 62 1.68 -3.17 2.77
N LEU A 63 1.86 -3.36 1.46
CA LEU A 63 1.03 -2.68 0.46
C LEU A 63 -0.44 -3.04 0.54
N ASN A 64 -0.79 -4.30 0.84
CA ASN A 64 -2.18 -4.68 1.04
C ASN A 64 -2.81 -3.97 2.26
N GLU A 65 -2.04 -3.78 3.34
CA GLU A 65 -2.50 -3.05 4.52
C GLU A 65 -2.69 -1.55 4.25
N ALA A 66 -1.90 -0.97 3.35
CA ALA A 66 -2.10 0.41 2.87
C ALA A 66 -3.30 0.51 1.91
N HIS A 67 -3.40 -0.43 0.95
CA HIS A 67 -4.48 -0.47 -0.03
C HIS A 67 -5.85 -0.69 0.59
N SER A 68 -5.97 -1.49 1.65
CA SER A 68 -7.24 -1.68 2.35
C SER A 68 -7.78 -0.37 2.94
N LYS A 69 -6.90 0.45 3.52
CA LYS A 69 -7.24 1.78 4.05
C LYS A 69 -7.67 2.74 2.93
N GLN A 70 -6.92 2.79 1.83
CA GLN A 70 -7.31 3.59 0.66
C GLN A 70 -8.67 3.14 0.09
N THR A 71 -8.88 1.84 -0.04
CA THR A 71 -10.12 1.26 -0.59
C THR A 71 -11.31 1.58 0.31
N ALA A 72 -11.15 1.50 1.63
CA ALA A 72 -12.19 1.87 2.58
C ALA A 72 -12.61 3.33 2.40
N MET A 73 -11.67 4.25 2.17
CA MET A 73 -11.99 5.65 1.93
C MET A 73 -12.74 5.89 0.61
N ILE A 74 -12.33 5.21 -0.47
CA ILE A 74 -13.03 5.28 -1.76
C ILE A 74 -14.45 4.71 -1.63
N GLN A 75 -14.62 3.62 -0.89
CA GLN A 75 -15.93 3.00 -0.66
C GLN A 75 -16.86 3.93 0.12
N LYS A 76 -16.36 4.59 1.17
CA LYS A 76 -17.11 5.61 1.92
C LYS A 76 -17.57 6.75 1.03
N GLU A 77 -16.69 7.28 0.20
CA GLU A 77 -17.04 8.34 -0.77
C GLU A 77 -18.11 7.86 -1.75
N ALA A 78 -17.99 6.63 -2.27
CA ALA A 78 -18.96 6.04 -3.19
C ALA A 78 -20.34 5.79 -2.55
N GLU A 79 -20.39 5.57 -1.24
CA GLU A 79 -21.62 5.44 -0.44
C GLU A 79 -22.26 6.79 -0.11
N GLY A 80 -21.63 7.90 -0.50
CA GLY A 80 -22.12 9.26 -0.31
C GLY A 80 -21.64 9.93 0.97
N GLU A 81 -20.67 9.35 1.68
CA GLU A 81 -20.01 10.05 2.79
C GLU A 81 -19.15 11.20 2.27
N PHE A 82 -19.26 12.37 2.92
CA PHE A 82 -18.43 13.51 2.59
C PHE A 82 -16.99 13.29 3.07
N ILE A 83 -16.04 13.26 2.15
CA ILE A 83 -14.61 13.21 2.46
C ILE A 83 -14.00 14.62 2.31
N PRO A 84 -13.47 15.23 3.38
CA PRO A 84 -12.87 16.55 3.28
C PRO A 84 -11.58 16.53 2.44
N TYR A 85 -11.37 17.58 1.64
CA TYR A 85 -10.11 17.72 0.91
C TYR A 85 -8.91 17.85 1.86
N SER A 86 -7.87 17.05 1.61
CA SER A 86 -6.59 17.06 2.31
C SER A 86 -5.44 16.79 1.33
N VAL A 87 -4.46 17.69 1.30
CA VAL A 87 -3.24 17.53 0.50
C VAL A 87 -2.46 16.30 0.93
N LEU A 88 -2.41 16.03 2.24
CA LEU A 88 -1.71 14.87 2.79
C LEU A 88 -2.39 13.55 2.37
N PHE A 89 -3.73 13.54 2.32
CA PHE A 89 -4.46 12.37 1.87
C PHE A 89 -4.21 12.08 0.38
N VAL A 90 -4.23 13.11 -0.48
CA VAL A 90 -3.85 12.97 -1.89
C VAL A 90 -2.40 12.44 -2.01
N HIS A 91 -1.45 13.02 -1.27
CA HIS A 91 -0.06 12.59 -1.29
C HIS A 91 0.12 11.12 -0.86
N SER A 92 -0.64 10.66 0.15
CA SER A 92 -0.60 9.27 0.60
C SER A 92 -1.07 8.30 -0.49
N GLN A 93 -2.10 8.68 -1.26
CA GLN A 93 -2.60 7.89 -2.38
C GLN A 93 -1.60 7.82 -3.54
N ASP A 94 -1.02 8.95 -3.93
CA ASP A 94 0.01 9.01 -4.98
C ASP A 94 1.23 8.15 -4.60
N THR A 95 1.65 8.22 -3.34
CA THR A 95 2.75 7.42 -2.79
C THR A 95 2.44 5.92 -2.89
N LEU A 96 1.27 5.51 -2.40
CA LEU A 96 0.83 4.11 -2.45
C LEU A 96 0.78 3.57 -3.88
N MET A 97 0.15 4.29 -4.81
CA MET A 97 0.03 3.84 -6.20
C MET A 97 1.38 3.79 -6.93
N THR A 98 2.30 4.69 -6.60
CA THR A 98 3.68 4.64 -7.13
C THR A 98 4.38 3.37 -6.67
N ILE A 99 4.29 3.04 -5.38
CA ILE A 99 4.99 1.88 -4.80
C ILE A 99 4.31 0.57 -5.21
N GLN A 100 3.00 0.58 -5.45
CA GLN A 100 2.30 -0.53 -6.09
C GLN A 100 2.84 -0.81 -7.49
N SER A 101 3.17 0.23 -8.26
CA SER A 101 3.83 0.06 -9.56
C SER A 101 5.24 -0.52 -9.42
N GLU A 102 6.00 -0.11 -8.39
CA GLU A 102 7.32 -0.67 -8.07
C GLU A 102 7.24 -2.16 -7.68
N LEU A 103 6.21 -2.57 -6.92
CA LEU A 103 5.96 -3.98 -6.59
C LEU A 103 5.77 -4.82 -7.86
N LEU A 104 4.93 -4.34 -8.78
CA LEU A 104 4.68 -5.02 -10.06
C LEU A 104 5.96 -5.14 -10.88
N MET A 105 6.74 -4.05 -10.98
CA MET A 105 8.01 -4.05 -11.69
C MET A 105 9.01 -5.01 -11.05
N THR A 106 9.13 -5.02 -9.72
CA THR A 106 10.00 -5.93 -8.97
C THR A 106 9.60 -7.38 -9.23
N GLU A 107 8.30 -7.71 -9.26
CA GLU A 107 7.83 -9.05 -9.59
C GLU A 107 8.26 -9.50 -10.99
N LYS A 108 8.20 -8.60 -11.98
CA LYS A 108 8.68 -8.89 -13.34
C LYS A 108 10.20 -9.06 -13.37
N MET A 109 10.95 -8.21 -12.65
CA MET A 109 12.41 -8.32 -12.57
C MET A 109 12.85 -9.65 -11.96
N ILE A 110 12.21 -10.12 -10.88
CA ILE A 110 12.49 -11.44 -10.28
C ILE A 110 12.32 -12.54 -11.33
N LYS A 111 11.24 -12.50 -12.12
CA LYS A 111 10.97 -13.50 -13.18
C LYS A 111 12.00 -13.44 -14.30
N ILE A 112 12.39 -12.24 -14.72
CA ILE A 112 13.40 -12.02 -15.77
C ILE A 112 14.76 -12.56 -15.32
N VAL A 113 15.24 -12.17 -14.13
CA VAL A 113 16.52 -12.62 -13.58
C VAL A 113 16.54 -14.14 -13.44
N ARG A 114 15.47 -14.76 -12.94
CA ARG A 114 15.34 -16.22 -12.87
C ARG A 114 15.45 -16.88 -14.23
N SER A 115 14.80 -16.32 -15.26
CA SER A 115 14.89 -16.84 -16.62
C SER A 115 16.30 -16.75 -17.20
N LEU A 116 17.04 -15.67 -16.90
CA LEU A 116 18.41 -15.48 -17.36
C LEU A 116 19.41 -16.43 -16.69
N ARG A 117 19.18 -16.81 -15.43
CA ARG A 117 20.04 -17.76 -14.69
C ARG A 117 19.79 -19.23 -15.03
N ASN A 118 18.60 -19.56 -15.55
CA ASN A 118 18.22 -20.92 -15.92
C ASN A 118 18.46 -21.24 -17.41
N GLY A 119 18.96 -20.26 -18.19
CA GLY A 119 19.30 -20.41 -19.61
C GLY A 119 20.78 -20.65 -19.87
#